data_AF-D7PVF8-F1
#
_entry.id   AF-D7PVF8-F1
#
_cell.length_a   1.000
_cell.length_b   1.000
_cell.length_c   1.000
_cell.angle_alpha   90.00
_cell.angle_beta   90.00
_cell.angle_gamma   90.00
#
_symmetry.space_group_name_H-M   'P 1'
#
loop_
_entity.id
_entity.type
_entity.pdbx_description
1 polymer ?
#
loop_
_entity_poly.entity_id
_entity_poly.type
_entity_poly.pdbx_seq_one_letter_code
_entity_poly.pdbx_strand_id
1 'polypeptide(L)'
;MNKLIRYALIGLIAAGGGIFLGQEPAQASYNTMFAREGYFSTHEKVDATSFFDRKISTYKSVYITQTKHGAVRNASLMFYSKPQTSKFDGYAKHWINVRQLKNGKVYAYNEKTVYGNYLVSYHQLSKGHGSNIKAGSRKVNVHFSKAGNVLFKYQKNLLTVHLKNGRITLNGKATQARNNRVFKRAVPKHGTRVNRLVADAKRYLSVPYRYAGRDAFGGLDCASFVDQVYLDVEHRDIGGMTGVQQTLGKHVAVSKAKKGDLLFWQVAGQKYTYHVAMAIGHGKLIEEAGKSVHVSKISHRHPQFAIHME
;
A
#
# COMPACT_ATOMS: atom_id res chain seq x y z
N MET A 1 -35.05 -19.13 -5.77
CA MET A 1 -34.19 -17.95 -5.50
C MET A 1 -33.10 -18.35 -4.52
N ASN A 2 -31.88 -18.61 -5.00
CA ASN A 2 -30.64 -18.66 -4.22
C ASN A 2 -29.48 -18.69 -5.22
N LYS A 3 -28.83 -17.54 -5.46
CA LYS A 3 -27.65 -17.46 -6.33
C LYS A 3 -26.40 -17.80 -5.50
N LEU A 4 -26.00 -19.06 -5.59
CA LEU A 4 -24.69 -19.56 -5.18
C LEU A 4 -23.59 -18.87 -6.01
N ILE A 5 -22.68 -18.18 -5.34
CA ILE A 5 -21.45 -17.64 -5.92
C ILE A 5 -20.47 -18.81 -6.04
N ARG A 6 -20.23 -19.28 -7.27
CA ARG A 6 -19.20 -20.27 -7.60
C ARG A 6 -17.85 -19.55 -7.76
N TYR A 7 -16.89 -19.85 -6.90
CA TYR A 7 -15.47 -19.54 -7.17
C TYR A 7 -14.82 -20.77 -7.79
N ALA A 8 -14.19 -20.60 -8.95
CA ALA A 8 -13.51 -21.65 -9.68
C ALA A 8 -12.21 -22.07 -8.97
N LEU A 9 -12.14 -23.34 -8.59
CA LEU A 9 -10.91 -24.09 -8.25
C LEU A 9 -10.22 -24.48 -9.56
N ILE A 10 -8.91 -24.30 -9.68
CA ILE A 10 -8.10 -25.09 -10.63
C ILE A 10 -6.80 -25.50 -9.94
N GLY A 11 -6.60 -26.82 -9.83
CA GLY A 11 -5.44 -27.48 -9.23
C GLY A 11 -4.25 -27.63 -10.20
N LEU A 12 -3.09 -27.88 -9.62
CA LEU A 12 -1.83 -28.15 -10.32
C LEU A 12 -1.84 -29.56 -10.94
N ILE A 13 -1.42 -29.67 -12.21
CA ILE A 13 -0.81 -30.88 -12.78
C ILE A 13 0.42 -30.45 -13.60
N ALA A 14 1.51 -31.20 -13.49
CA ALA A 14 2.77 -30.99 -14.19
C ALA A 14 2.99 -32.03 -15.31
N ALA A 15 3.83 -31.62 -16.28
CA ALA A 15 4.64 -32.36 -17.27
C ALA A 15 4.12 -32.54 -18.71
N GLY A 16 4.93 -32.08 -19.68
CA GLY A 16 5.02 -32.63 -21.05
C GLY A 16 5.06 -31.64 -22.23
N GLY A 17 6.26 -31.22 -22.67
CA GLY A 17 6.73 -30.93 -24.04
C GLY A 17 5.91 -30.10 -25.08
N GLY A 18 6.53 -29.04 -25.64
CA GLY A 18 6.37 -28.67 -27.06
C GLY A 18 5.77 -27.29 -27.43
N ILE A 19 6.66 -26.34 -27.77
CA ILE A 19 6.55 -25.19 -28.72
C ILE A 19 5.45 -24.11 -28.50
N PHE A 20 5.97 -22.94 -28.08
CA PHE A 20 5.51 -21.55 -28.09
C PHE A 20 4.32 -21.13 -28.99
N LEU A 21 3.23 -20.70 -28.33
CA LEU A 21 2.53 -19.42 -28.56
C LEU A 21 2.25 -18.80 -27.18
N GLY A 22 3.06 -17.81 -26.79
CA GLY A 22 3.18 -17.34 -25.41
C GLY A 22 1.98 -16.56 -24.88
N GLN A 23 0.96 -17.27 -24.41
CA GLN A 23 0.13 -16.81 -23.29
C GLN A 23 0.69 -17.42 -22.01
N GLU A 24 1.44 -16.63 -21.25
CA GLU A 24 1.65 -16.92 -19.83
C GLU A 24 0.26 -17.08 -19.18
N PRO A 25 -0.07 -18.24 -18.58
CA PRO A 25 -1.40 -18.45 -18.02
C PRO A 25 -1.65 -17.40 -16.95
N ALA A 26 -2.84 -16.81 -16.90
CA ALA A 26 -3.15 -15.69 -16.01
C ALA A 26 -2.75 -15.94 -14.53
N GLN A 27 -2.70 -17.19 -14.09
CA GLN A 27 -2.18 -17.64 -12.79
C GLN A 27 -0.67 -17.38 -12.58
N ALA A 28 0.17 -17.57 -13.60
CA ALA A 28 1.59 -17.24 -13.57
C ALA A 28 1.79 -15.73 -13.49
N SER A 29 1.00 -14.94 -14.25
CA SER A 29 1.00 -13.48 -14.13
C SER A 29 0.56 -13.01 -12.73
N TYR A 30 -0.44 -13.67 -12.14
CA TYR A 30 -0.91 -13.41 -10.78
C TYR A 30 0.19 -13.66 -9.75
N ASN A 31 0.78 -14.85 -9.73
CA ASN A 31 1.86 -15.21 -8.82
C ASN A 31 3.09 -14.31 -8.99
N THR A 32 3.43 -13.94 -10.23
CA THR A 32 4.55 -13.04 -10.54
C THR A 32 4.33 -11.64 -9.97
N MET A 33 3.09 -11.14 -9.98
CA MET A 33 2.76 -9.83 -9.40
C MET A 33 2.72 -9.85 -7.86
N PHE A 34 2.21 -10.92 -7.26
CA PHE A 34 2.30 -11.15 -5.80
C PHE A 34 3.77 -11.25 -5.34
N ALA A 35 4.59 -12.03 -6.07
CA ALA A 35 6.01 -12.15 -5.81
C ALA A 35 6.73 -10.80 -5.96
N ARG A 36 6.30 -9.96 -6.91
CA ARG A 36 6.86 -8.63 -7.13
C ARG A 36 6.57 -7.66 -5.97
N GLU A 37 5.36 -7.64 -5.41
CA GLU A 37 5.06 -6.83 -4.22
C GLU A 37 5.78 -7.32 -2.95
N GLY A 38 5.88 -8.65 -2.78
CA GLY A 38 6.71 -9.21 -1.72
C GLY A 38 8.19 -8.89 -1.88
N TYR A 39 8.70 -8.94 -3.11
CA TYR A 39 10.04 -8.50 -3.45
C TYR A 39 10.27 -7.01 -3.15
N PHE A 40 9.31 -6.13 -3.41
CA PHE A 40 9.45 -4.70 -3.08
C PHE A 40 9.58 -4.49 -1.57
N SER A 41 8.77 -5.21 -0.80
CA SER A 41 8.75 -5.16 0.66
C SER A 41 10.10 -5.54 1.28
N THR A 42 10.78 -6.56 0.75
CA THR A 42 12.12 -6.93 1.24
C THR A 42 13.19 -5.88 0.97
N HIS A 43 13.00 -5.04 -0.05
CA HIS A 43 13.92 -3.97 -0.40
C HIS A 43 13.64 -2.69 0.40
N GLU A 44 12.43 -2.48 0.91
CA GLU A 44 12.05 -1.26 1.64
C GLU A 44 12.03 -1.45 3.17
N LYS A 45 12.17 -2.70 3.66
CA LYS A 45 12.21 -3.05 5.09
C LYS A 45 13.17 -2.14 5.85
N VAL A 46 12.64 -1.50 6.90
CA VAL A 46 13.31 -0.54 7.82
C VAL A 46 14.04 0.64 7.17
N ASP A 47 13.80 0.91 5.89
CA ASP A 47 14.52 1.95 5.15
C ASP A 47 13.77 3.28 5.13
N ALA A 48 12.43 3.24 5.01
CA ALA A 48 11.59 4.44 5.04
C ALA A 48 11.39 4.92 6.48
N THR A 49 11.95 6.08 6.81
CA THR A 49 11.96 6.63 8.19
C THR A 49 11.16 7.91 8.34
N SER A 50 10.67 8.49 7.26
CA SER A 50 9.78 9.65 7.34
C SER A 50 8.82 9.68 6.17
N PHE A 51 7.70 10.35 6.38
CA PHE A 51 6.67 10.52 5.38
C PHE A 51 5.97 11.87 5.55
N PHE A 52 5.39 12.36 4.47
CA PHE A 52 4.58 13.57 4.50
C PHE A 52 3.61 13.63 3.32
N ASP A 53 2.47 14.30 3.51
CA ASP A 53 1.58 14.68 2.41
C ASP A 53 1.71 16.19 2.12
N ARG A 54 2.17 16.54 0.93
CA ARG A 54 2.31 17.93 0.50
C ARG A 54 1.14 18.34 -0.37
N LYS A 55 0.38 19.35 0.07
CA LYS A 55 -0.63 19.98 -0.79
C LYS A 55 0.05 20.65 -1.99
N ILE A 56 -0.44 20.32 -3.19
CA ILE A 56 0.03 20.88 -4.46
C ILE A 56 -0.94 21.93 -4.98
N SER A 57 -2.24 21.68 -4.82
CA SER A 57 -3.32 22.62 -5.13
C SER A 57 -4.54 22.27 -4.30
N THR A 58 -5.62 23.03 -4.44
CA THR A 58 -6.91 22.79 -3.76
C THR A 58 -7.42 21.36 -3.92
N TYR A 59 -7.09 20.66 -5.02
CA TYR A 59 -7.61 19.33 -5.33
C TYR A 59 -6.53 18.27 -5.50
N LYS A 60 -5.27 18.56 -5.12
CA LYS A 60 -4.15 17.64 -5.32
C LYS A 60 -3.14 17.71 -4.18
N SER A 61 -2.58 16.56 -3.83
CA SER A 61 -1.41 16.46 -2.97
C SER A 61 -0.44 15.42 -3.52
N VAL A 62 0.77 15.39 -2.96
CA VAL A 62 1.72 14.30 -3.13
C VAL A 62 2.10 13.79 -1.76
N TYR A 63 1.83 12.51 -1.52
CA TYR A 63 2.37 11.81 -0.35
C TYR A 63 3.71 11.18 -0.70
N ILE A 64 4.71 11.39 0.15
CA ILE A 64 6.06 10.85 0.01
C ILE A 64 6.39 10.00 1.24
N THR A 65 7.02 8.85 1.02
CA THR A 65 7.84 8.17 2.03
C THR A 65 9.30 8.24 1.59
N GLN A 66 10.20 8.47 2.55
CA GLN A 66 11.62 8.66 2.28
C GLN A 66 12.49 8.07 3.38
N THR A 67 13.74 7.78 3.02
CA THR A 67 14.78 7.33 3.94
C THR A 67 15.24 8.45 4.88
N LYS A 68 16.08 8.10 5.86
CA LYS A 68 16.70 9.08 6.78
C LYS A 68 17.47 10.18 6.05
N HIS A 69 18.01 9.88 4.87
CA HIS A 69 18.76 10.82 4.04
C HIS A 69 17.90 11.54 2.99
N GLY A 70 16.57 11.38 3.04
CA GLY A 70 15.63 12.06 2.14
C GLY A 70 15.44 11.39 0.78
N ALA A 71 16.04 10.21 0.54
CA ALA A 71 15.80 9.47 -0.69
C ALA A 71 14.38 8.91 -0.69
N VAL A 72 13.61 9.16 -1.75
CA VAL A 72 12.20 8.78 -1.86
C VAL A 72 12.07 7.28 -2.12
N ARG A 73 11.20 6.60 -1.38
CA ARG A 73 10.78 5.22 -1.64
C ARG A 73 9.43 5.14 -2.30
N ASN A 74 8.50 6.00 -1.87
CA ASN A 74 7.15 6.06 -2.42
C ASN A 74 6.75 7.50 -2.71
N ALA A 75 6.07 7.73 -3.83
CA ALA A 75 5.42 9.00 -4.15
C ALA A 75 4.02 8.76 -4.75
N SER A 76 2.97 9.15 -4.02
CA SER A 76 1.57 9.05 -4.46
C SER A 76 1.05 10.43 -4.88
N LEU A 77 0.79 10.65 -6.17
CA LEU A 77 0.05 11.81 -6.65
C LEU A 77 -1.45 11.58 -6.46
N MET A 78 -2.07 12.37 -5.59
CA MET A 78 -3.48 12.24 -5.23
C MET A 78 -4.38 13.27 -5.89
N PHE A 79 -5.59 12.83 -6.25
CA PHE A 79 -6.64 13.65 -6.83
C PHE A 79 -7.89 13.60 -5.96
N TYR A 80 -8.31 14.75 -5.43
CA TYR A 80 -9.47 14.88 -4.55
C TYR A 80 -10.70 15.37 -5.31
N SER A 81 -11.89 14.92 -4.90
CA SER A 81 -13.18 15.44 -5.39
C SER A 81 -13.65 16.69 -4.64
N LYS A 82 -13.10 16.95 -3.45
CA LYS A 82 -13.43 18.10 -2.60
C LYS A 82 -12.17 18.95 -2.34
N PRO A 83 -12.32 20.26 -2.08
CA PRO A 83 -11.20 21.13 -1.69
C PRO A 83 -10.44 20.60 -0.47
N GLN A 84 -9.12 20.79 -0.46
CA GLN A 84 -8.22 20.38 0.61
C GLN A 84 -7.49 21.57 1.26
N THR A 85 -7.37 21.52 2.58
CA THR A 85 -6.68 22.45 3.45
C THR A 85 -5.32 21.87 3.87
N SER A 86 -4.68 22.47 4.88
CA SER A 86 -3.49 21.89 5.53
C SER A 86 -3.84 20.79 6.53
N LYS A 87 -5.12 20.52 6.77
CA LYS A 87 -5.60 19.40 7.60
C LYS A 87 -6.14 18.29 6.69
N PHE A 88 -6.61 17.21 7.30
CA PHE A 88 -7.30 16.14 6.59
C PHE A 88 -8.77 16.51 6.37
N ASP A 89 -9.18 16.74 5.12
CA ASP A 89 -10.56 17.10 4.75
C ASP A 89 -11.31 15.94 4.07
N GLY A 90 -10.60 14.89 3.68
CA GLY A 90 -11.18 13.72 3.03
C GLY A 90 -10.15 12.90 2.25
N TYR A 91 -10.64 11.81 1.68
CA TYR A 91 -9.82 10.85 0.94
C TYR A 91 -9.69 11.23 -0.53
N ALA A 92 -8.57 10.85 -1.14
CA ALA A 92 -8.39 10.97 -2.58
C ALA A 92 -9.38 10.06 -3.31
N LYS A 93 -9.93 10.55 -4.43
CA LYS A 93 -10.80 9.76 -5.29
C LYS A 93 -9.99 8.82 -6.18
N HIS A 94 -8.83 9.30 -6.65
CA HIS A 94 -7.90 8.58 -7.53
C HIS A 94 -6.46 8.92 -7.13
N TRP A 95 -5.53 8.02 -7.42
CA TRP A 95 -4.12 8.25 -7.15
C TRP A 95 -3.24 7.52 -8.17
N ILE A 96 -2.02 8.02 -8.35
CA ILE A 96 -0.97 7.29 -9.07
C ILE A 96 0.21 7.21 -8.13
N ASN A 97 0.64 5.99 -7.86
CA ASN A 97 1.76 5.72 -7.01
C ASN A 97 3.01 5.38 -7.82
N VAL A 98 4.16 5.81 -7.33
CA VAL A 98 5.47 5.47 -7.86
C VAL A 98 6.37 4.98 -6.73
N ARG A 99 6.94 3.79 -6.89
CA ARG A 99 7.88 3.16 -5.96
C ARG A 99 9.28 3.13 -6.55
N GLN A 100 10.27 3.46 -5.73
CA GLN A 100 11.69 3.30 -6.05
C GLN A 100 12.34 2.32 -5.07
N LEU A 101 12.79 1.20 -5.61
CA LEU A 101 13.49 0.17 -4.84
C LEU A 101 14.94 0.56 -4.54
N LYS A 102 15.57 -0.12 -3.57
CA LYS A 102 17.00 0.06 -3.23
C LYS A 102 17.95 -0.12 -4.41
N ASN A 103 17.62 -1.01 -5.35
CA ASN A 103 18.41 -1.23 -6.57
C ASN A 103 18.16 -0.17 -7.67
N GLY A 104 17.39 0.87 -7.38
CA GLY A 104 17.12 1.98 -8.29
C GLY A 104 16.03 1.73 -9.33
N LYS A 105 15.42 0.53 -9.38
CA LYS A 105 14.27 0.27 -10.25
C LYS A 105 13.06 1.09 -9.79
N VAL A 106 12.34 1.66 -10.76
CA VAL A 106 11.17 2.51 -10.52
C VAL A 106 9.93 1.85 -11.13
N TYR A 107 8.86 1.79 -10.35
CA TYR A 107 7.59 1.21 -10.76
C TYR A 107 6.46 2.20 -10.51
N ALA A 108 5.52 2.32 -11.45
CA ALA A 108 4.35 3.17 -11.31
C ALA A 108 3.07 2.37 -11.50
N TYR A 109 2.03 2.69 -10.72
CA TYR A 109 0.74 2.02 -10.76
C TYR A 109 -0.35 2.93 -10.22
N ASN A 110 -1.61 2.51 -10.31
CA ASN A 110 -2.77 3.28 -9.85
C ASN A 110 -3.74 2.39 -9.08
N GLU A 111 -4.88 2.95 -8.69
CA GLU A 111 -5.94 2.24 -7.98
C GLU A 111 -6.67 1.18 -8.83
N LYS A 112 -6.33 1.00 -10.13
CA LYS A 112 -7.05 0.08 -11.01
C LYS A 112 -6.45 -1.31 -10.97
N THR A 113 -7.34 -2.28 -10.83
CA THR A 113 -7.02 -3.70 -10.86
C THR A 113 -7.15 -4.28 -12.26
N VAL A 114 -6.31 -5.24 -12.63
CA VAL A 114 -6.30 -5.88 -13.96
C VAL A 114 -6.83 -7.32 -13.97
N TYR A 115 -7.05 -7.95 -12.81
CA TYR A 115 -7.51 -9.34 -12.74
C TYR A 115 -8.61 -9.57 -11.69
N GLY A 116 -9.87 -9.68 -12.12
CA GLY A 116 -10.98 -10.11 -11.25
C GLY A 116 -11.22 -9.24 -10.01
N ASN A 117 -10.95 -7.93 -10.10
CA ASN A 117 -10.90 -6.96 -8.99
C ASN A 117 -9.68 -7.05 -8.06
N TYR A 118 -8.64 -7.75 -8.50
CA TYR A 118 -7.36 -7.90 -7.80
C TYR A 118 -6.19 -7.53 -8.73
N LEU A 119 -5.03 -7.26 -8.12
CA LEU A 119 -3.76 -6.89 -8.76
C LEU A 119 -3.76 -5.57 -9.52
N VAL A 120 -2.92 -4.63 -9.11
CA VAL A 120 -2.68 -3.39 -9.85
C VAL A 120 -1.66 -3.62 -10.95
N SER A 121 -1.82 -2.99 -12.11
CA SER A 121 -0.81 -3.08 -13.18
C SER A 121 0.42 -2.24 -12.84
N TYR A 122 1.56 -2.89 -12.64
CA TYR A 122 2.84 -2.20 -12.45
C TYR A 122 3.52 -1.91 -13.77
N HIS A 123 3.79 -0.63 -14.00
CA HIS A 123 4.59 -0.14 -15.10
C HIS A 123 6.03 0.08 -14.60
N GLN A 124 6.96 -0.78 -15.00
CA GLN A 124 8.38 -0.52 -14.74
C GLN A 124 8.85 0.63 -15.65
N LEU A 125 9.51 1.63 -15.07
CA LEU A 125 10.00 2.79 -15.79
C LEU A 125 11.53 2.73 -15.89
N SER A 126 12.03 2.70 -17.13
CA SER A 126 13.46 2.90 -17.42
C SER A 126 13.80 4.38 -17.38
N LYS A 127 15.04 4.73 -17.02
CA LYS A 127 15.51 6.13 -17.07
C LYS A 127 15.32 6.70 -18.48
N GLY A 128 14.86 7.93 -18.57
CA GLY A 128 14.50 8.60 -19.82
C GLY A 128 13.15 8.21 -20.41
N HIS A 129 12.40 7.27 -19.81
CA HIS A 129 11.17 6.73 -20.36
C HIS A 129 9.97 6.92 -19.42
N GLY A 130 8.76 6.81 -19.97
CA GLY A 130 7.53 7.05 -19.22
C GLY A 130 6.37 6.21 -19.72
N SER A 131 5.29 6.19 -18.95
CA SER A 131 4.06 5.47 -19.24
C SER A 131 2.85 6.34 -18.99
N ASN A 132 1.79 6.12 -19.76
CA ASN A 132 0.52 6.80 -19.56
C ASN A 132 -0.34 5.98 -18.59
N ILE A 133 -0.60 6.53 -17.41
CA ILE A 133 -1.38 5.90 -16.34
C ILE A 133 -2.62 6.74 -16.09
N LYS A 134 -3.77 6.08 -15.89
CA LYS A 134 -5.04 6.76 -15.64
C LYS A 134 -5.26 7.01 -14.15
N ALA A 135 -5.65 8.22 -13.77
CA ALA A 135 -6.24 8.53 -12.46
C ALA A 135 -7.74 8.80 -12.67
N GLY A 136 -8.58 7.77 -12.51
CA GLY A 136 -9.96 7.80 -13.01
C GLY A 136 -10.02 7.91 -14.54
N SER A 137 -10.64 8.98 -15.04
CA SER A 137 -10.67 9.32 -16.48
C SER A 137 -9.44 10.13 -16.94
N ARG A 138 -8.63 10.65 -16.00
CA ARG A 138 -7.52 11.54 -16.33
C ARG A 138 -6.30 10.74 -16.77
N LYS A 139 -5.73 11.08 -17.93
CA LYS A 139 -4.45 10.55 -18.38
C LYS A 139 -3.31 11.35 -17.75
N VAL A 140 -2.39 10.66 -17.09
CA VAL A 140 -1.17 11.24 -16.54
C VAL A 140 0.01 10.50 -17.15
N ASN A 141 0.94 11.24 -17.75
CA ASN A 141 2.20 10.65 -18.18
C ASN A 141 3.16 10.65 -17.00
N VAL A 142 3.54 9.46 -16.54
CA VAL A 142 4.52 9.26 -15.47
C VAL A 142 5.86 8.93 -16.12
N HIS A 143 6.85 9.79 -15.92
CA HIS A 143 8.14 9.71 -16.59
C HIS A 143 9.27 9.64 -15.58
N PHE A 144 10.17 8.67 -15.76
CA PHE A 144 11.40 8.59 -14.99
C PHE A 144 12.51 9.29 -15.77
N SER A 145 12.88 10.50 -15.36
CA SER A 145 13.86 11.31 -16.10
C SER A 145 15.27 10.72 -16.05
N LYS A 146 16.10 11.10 -17.03
CA LYS A 146 17.54 10.74 -17.05
C LYS A 146 18.27 11.20 -15.78
N ALA A 147 17.86 12.34 -15.22
CA ALA A 147 18.37 12.91 -13.97
C ALA A 147 17.90 12.18 -12.69
N GLY A 148 17.12 11.10 -12.80
CA GLY A 148 16.69 10.31 -11.64
C GLY A 148 15.50 10.89 -10.87
N ASN A 149 14.68 11.75 -11.50
CA ASN A 149 13.45 12.30 -10.91
C ASN A 149 12.21 11.66 -11.54
N VAL A 150 11.10 11.66 -10.80
CA VAL A 150 9.78 11.24 -11.30
C VAL A 150 8.97 12.47 -11.68
N LEU A 151 8.44 12.47 -12.90
CA LEU A 151 7.65 13.56 -13.46
C LEU A 151 6.23 13.06 -13.70
N PHE A 152 5.24 13.78 -13.20
CA PHE A 152 3.84 13.58 -13.48
C PHE A 152 3.37 14.73 -14.39
N LYS A 153 3.20 14.44 -15.68
CA LYS A 153 2.65 15.40 -16.65
C LYS A 153 1.15 15.16 -16.80
N TYR A 154 0.35 16.16 -16.45
CA TYR A 154 -1.11 16.12 -16.54
C TYR A 154 -1.65 17.49 -16.92
N GLN A 155 -2.54 17.55 -17.91
CA GLN A 155 -3.03 18.82 -18.46
C GLN A 155 -1.84 19.74 -18.83
N LYS A 156 -1.84 20.98 -18.35
CA LYS A 156 -0.75 21.96 -18.49
C LYS A 156 0.31 21.92 -17.39
N ASN A 157 0.22 20.95 -16.48
CA ASN A 157 1.08 20.88 -15.29
C ASN A 157 2.13 19.77 -15.43
N LEU A 158 3.33 20.10 -14.98
CA LEU A 158 4.44 19.18 -14.79
C LEU A 158 4.83 19.21 -13.32
N LEU A 159 4.46 18.17 -12.59
CA LEU A 159 4.86 17.99 -11.20
C LEU A 159 6.09 17.08 -11.16
N THR A 160 7.16 17.51 -10.50
CA THR A 160 8.38 16.72 -10.37
C THR A 160 8.64 16.37 -8.92
N VAL A 161 8.85 15.08 -8.65
CA VAL A 161 9.37 14.57 -7.38
C VAL A 161 10.84 14.20 -7.57
N HIS A 162 11.70 14.89 -6.83
CA HIS A 162 13.13 14.65 -6.83
C HIS A 162 13.45 13.47 -5.92
N LEU A 163 13.71 12.30 -6.52
CA LEU A 163 13.87 11.07 -5.75
C LEU A 163 15.06 11.08 -4.79
N LYS A 164 16.07 11.92 -5.06
CA LYS A 164 17.26 12.02 -4.19
C LYS A 164 16.96 12.63 -2.82
N ASN A 165 16.02 13.58 -2.73
CA ASN A 165 15.86 14.43 -1.54
C ASN A 165 14.41 14.81 -1.20
N GLY A 166 13.42 14.21 -1.86
CA GLY A 166 12.01 14.46 -1.59
C GLY A 166 11.51 15.85 -1.99
N ARG A 167 12.33 16.67 -2.68
CA ARG A 167 11.89 17.99 -3.16
C ARG A 167 10.79 17.82 -4.20
N ILE A 168 9.79 18.71 -4.16
CA ILE A 168 8.67 18.70 -5.10
C ILE A 168 8.59 20.05 -5.81
N THR A 169 8.55 20.05 -7.13
CA THR A 169 8.32 21.25 -7.96
C THR A 169 7.07 21.10 -8.80
N LEU A 170 6.40 22.22 -9.05
CA LEU A 170 5.30 22.33 -10.00
C LEU A 170 5.68 23.35 -11.06
N ASN A 171 5.76 22.92 -12.32
CA ASN A 171 6.18 23.75 -13.46
C ASN A 171 7.53 24.44 -13.19
N GLY A 172 8.50 23.69 -12.64
CA GLY A 172 9.84 24.18 -12.30
C GLY A 172 9.95 24.96 -10.98
N LYS A 173 8.84 25.45 -10.43
CA LYS A 173 8.84 26.21 -9.16
C LYS A 173 8.71 25.27 -7.97
N ALA A 174 9.50 25.50 -6.92
CA ALA A 174 9.37 24.74 -5.67
C ALA A 174 7.95 24.89 -5.10
N THR A 175 7.36 23.77 -4.71
CA THR A 175 6.05 23.79 -4.04
C THR A 175 6.25 24.30 -2.62
N GLN A 176 5.59 25.41 -2.29
CA GLN A 176 5.68 26.01 -0.96
C GLN A 176 4.48 25.55 -0.14
N ALA A 177 4.75 24.79 0.91
CA ALA A 177 3.78 24.55 1.97
C ALA A 177 4.47 24.89 3.28
N ARG A 178 3.95 25.88 4.02
CA ARG A 178 4.43 26.20 5.38
C ARG A 178 4.42 24.94 6.26
N ASN A 179 3.40 24.11 6.08
CA ASN A 179 3.24 22.81 6.74
C ASN A 179 2.71 21.76 5.77
N ASN A 180 3.17 20.52 5.91
CA ASN A 180 2.55 19.36 5.25
C ASN A 180 1.20 19.03 5.89
N ARG A 181 0.35 18.31 5.17
CA ARG A 181 -0.97 17.90 5.64
C ARG A 181 -0.85 16.83 6.70
N VAL A 182 -1.68 16.95 7.75
CA VAL A 182 -1.73 16.00 8.85
C VAL A 182 -2.95 15.09 8.70
N PHE A 183 -2.71 13.78 8.67
CA PHE A 183 -3.78 12.77 8.60
C PHE A 183 -4.49 12.63 9.95
N LYS A 184 -5.75 13.08 10.05
CA LYS A 184 -6.67 13.02 11.22
C LYS A 184 -6.09 13.51 12.55
N ARG A 185 -5.11 12.79 13.11
CA ARG A 185 -4.38 13.06 14.36
C ARG A 185 -2.93 12.60 14.24
N ALA A 186 -2.05 13.10 15.11
CA ALA A 186 -0.63 12.74 15.11
C ALA A 186 -0.39 11.26 15.48
N VAL A 187 0.74 10.72 15.01
CA VAL A 187 1.28 9.41 15.40
C VAL A 187 1.56 9.39 16.92
N PRO A 188 1.18 8.34 17.67
CA PRO A 188 1.51 8.21 19.09
C PRO A 188 3.03 8.13 19.33
N LYS A 189 3.55 9.01 20.19
CA LYS A 189 4.98 9.07 20.56
C LYS A 189 5.32 8.40 21.89
N HIS A 190 4.36 8.29 22.80
CA HIS A 190 4.57 7.81 24.17
C HIS A 190 3.85 6.49 24.45
N GLY A 191 4.31 5.76 25.46
CA GLY A 191 3.77 4.46 25.88
C GLY A 191 4.53 3.27 25.29
N THR A 192 4.15 2.07 25.72
CA THR A 192 4.77 0.82 25.24
C THR A 192 4.58 0.66 23.73
N ARG A 193 5.50 -0.06 23.07
CA ARG A 193 5.44 -0.39 21.64
C ARG A 193 4.05 -0.83 21.20
N VAL A 194 3.50 -1.85 21.87
CA VAL A 194 2.17 -2.41 21.60
C VAL A 194 1.05 -1.37 21.76
N ASN A 195 1.13 -0.52 22.79
CA ASN A 195 0.11 0.53 22.99
C ASN A 195 0.17 1.59 21.89
N ARG A 196 1.38 1.95 21.42
CA ARG A 196 1.54 2.87 20.28
C ARG A 196 0.97 2.27 19.01
N LEU A 197 1.30 1.03 18.67
CA LEU A 197 0.73 0.32 17.50
C LEU A 197 -0.80 0.30 17.53
N VAL A 198 -1.42 -0.09 18.64
CA VAL A 198 -2.89 -0.14 18.74
C VAL A 198 -3.52 1.26 18.72
N ALA A 199 -2.90 2.25 19.35
CA ALA A 199 -3.39 3.63 19.30
C ALA A 199 -3.29 4.21 17.88
N ASP A 200 -2.22 3.87 17.17
CA ASP A 200 -1.98 4.27 15.78
C ASP A 200 -2.97 3.59 14.83
N ALA A 201 -3.17 2.28 14.97
CA ALA A 201 -4.19 1.52 14.23
C ALA A 201 -5.57 2.17 14.31
N LYS A 202 -5.97 2.69 15.48
CA LYS A 202 -7.24 3.40 15.66
C LYS A 202 -7.32 4.74 14.91
N ARG A 203 -6.20 5.35 14.50
CA ARG A 203 -6.20 6.56 13.65
C ARG A 203 -6.82 6.27 12.29
N TYR A 204 -6.70 5.04 11.81
CA TYR A 204 -7.20 4.64 10.50
C TYR A 204 -8.67 4.24 10.48
N LEU A 205 -9.39 4.21 11.61
CA LEU A 205 -10.84 3.93 11.61
C LEU A 205 -11.57 4.75 10.54
N SER A 206 -12.40 4.08 9.75
CA SER A 206 -13.14 4.63 8.61
C SER A 206 -12.27 5.06 7.40
N VAL A 207 -11.00 4.65 7.30
CA VAL A 207 -10.22 4.74 6.05
C VAL A 207 -10.84 3.78 5.04
N PRO A 208 -11.19 4.22 3.82
CA PRO A 208 -11.89 3.39 2.84
C PRO A 208 -10.98 2.33 2.23
N TYR A 209 -11.60 1.22 1.81
CA TYR A 209 -10.94 0.16 1.04
C TYR A 209 -10.32 0.72 -0.25
N ARG A 210 -9.02 0.50 -0.41
CA ARG A 210 -8.31 0.60 -1.68
C ARG A 210 -7.26 -0.48 -1.78
N TYR A 211 -7.45 -1.36 -2.77
CA TYR A 211 -6.49 -2.39 -3.10
C TYR A 211 -5.11 -1.80 -3.39
N ALA A 212 -4.06 -2.36 -2.79
CA ALA A 212 -2.67 -1.94 -2.92
C ALA A 212 -2.42 -0.45 -2.58
N GLY A 213 -3.26 0.14 -1.72
CA GLY A 213 -3.01 1.47 -1.16
C GLY A 213 -1.66 1.54 -0.45
N ARG A 214 -1.04 2.73 -0.40
CA ARG A 214 0.26 2.94 0.27
C ARG A 214 0.27 4.13 1.22
N ASP A 215 -0.89 4.73 1.42
CA ASP A 215 -1.06 5.87 2.28
C ASP A 215 -2.53 6.03 2.69
N ALA A 216 -2.75 6.57 3.88
CA ALA A 216 -4.09 6.68 4.45
C ALA A 216 -4.96 7.78 3.83
N PHE A 217 -4.38 8.69 3.04
CA PHE A 217 -5.14 9.71 2.33
C PHE A 217 -5.81 9.14 1.08
N GLY A 218 -5.17 8.18 0.41
CA GLY A 218 -5.70 7.46 -0.74
C GLY A 218 -6.68 6.35 -0.36
N GLY A 219 -6.47 5.72 0.79
CA GLY A 219 -7.19 4.53 1.23
C GLY A 219 -6.26 3.32 1.33
N LEU A 220 -6.71 2.28 2.03
CA LEU A 220 -5.88 1.12 2.37
C LEU A 220 -6.67 -0.18 2.14
N ASP A 221 -5.96 -1.28 1.95
CA ASP A 221 -6.47 -2.65 2.09
C ASP A 221 -5.94 -3.27 3.38
N CYS A 222 -6.26 -4.55 3.65
CA CYS A 222 -5.86 -5.22 4.88
C CYS A 222 -4.35 -5.16 5.16
N ALA A 223 -3.52 -5.46 4.17
CA ALA A 223 -2.07 -5.54 4.34
C ALA A 223 -1.44 -4.14 4.41
N SER A 224 -1.80 -3.24 3.50
CA SER A 224 -1.31 -1.85 3.54
C SER A 224 -1.77 -1.09 4.78
N PHE A 225 -2.93 -1.44 5.35
CA PHE A 225 -3.38 -0.91 6.64
C PHE A 225 -2.39 -1.26 7.75
N VAL A 226 -2.08 -2.54 7.92
CA VAL A 226 -1.15 -2.98 8.96
C VAL A 226 0.24 -2.42 8.69
N ASP A 227 0.68 -2.42 7.43
CA ASP A 227 1.97 -1.84 7.05
C ASP A 227 2.10 -0.37 7.45
N GLN A 228 1.06 0.44 7.19
CA GLN A 228 1.06 1.85 7.58
C GLN A 228 1.16 2.04 9.10
N VAL A 229 0.54 1.16 9.91
CA VAL A 229 0.68 1.21 11.39
C VAL A 229 2.13 0.99 11.81
N TYR A 230 2.83 0.01 11.22
CA TYR A 230 4.23 -0.27 11.53
C TYR A 230 5.17 0.81 10.99
N LEU A 231 4.88 1.35 9.80
CA LEU A 231 5.66 2.45 9.22
C LEU A 231 5.57 3.72 10.09
N ASP A 232 4.38 4.04 10.60
CA ASP A 232 4.15 5.21 11.45
C ASP A 232 4.85 5.09 12.81
N VAL A 233 4.74 3.93 13.46
CA VAL A 233 5.19 3.74 14.85
C VAL A 233 6.65 3.30 14.97
N GLU A 234 7.14 2.54 14.00
CA GLU A 234 8.44 1.85 14.04
C GLU A 234 9.34 2.17 12.87
N HIS A 235 8.88 2.95 11.88
CA HIS A 235 9.65 3.23 10.67
C HIS A 235 10.05 1.94 9.92
N ARG A 236 9.18 0.94 10.01
CA ARG A 236 9.39 -0.39 9.45
C ARG A 236 8.32 -0.69 8.42
N ASP A 237 8.73 -0.71 7.15
CA ASP A 237 7.95 -1.34 6.09
C ASP A 237 7.95 -2.86 6.32
N ILE A 238 6.76 -3.42 6.54
CA ILE A 238 6.50 -4.86 6.70
C ILE A 238 5.85 -5.45 5.45
N GLY A 239 5.68 -4.65 4.41
CA GLY A 239 5.21 -5.05 3.10
C GLY A 239 3.72 -4.91 2.88
N GLY A 240 3.34 -4.55 1.67
CA GLY A 240 1.94 -4.34 1.26
C GLY A 240 1.14 -5.62 1.02
N MET A 241 1.64 -6.81 1.41
CA MET A 241 1.03 -8.10 1.09
C MET A 241 0.92 -9.01 2.32
N THR A 242 -0.25 -9.62 2.48
CA THR A 242 -0.55 -10.60 3.55
C THR A 242 0.44 -11.77 3.57
N GLY A 243 0.78 -12.29 2.38
CA GLY A 243 1.70 -13.43 2.22
C GLY A 243 3.14 -13.14 2.68
N VAL A 244 3.56 -11.88 2.69
CA VAL A 244 4.86 -11.45 3.21
C VAL A 244 4.77 -11.21 4.71
N GLN A 245 3.72 -10.52 5.16
CA GLN A 245 3.55 -10.21 6.58
C GLN A 245 3.45 -11.48 7.43
N GLN A 246 2.88 -12.57 6.90
CA GLN A 246 2.77 -13.84 7.62
C GLN A 246 4.11 -14.54 7.90
N THR A 247 5.25 -14.05 7.42
CA THR A 247 6.56 -14.66 7.66
C THR A 247 7.44 -13.84 8.61
N LEU A 248 6.94 -12.72 9.11
CA LEU A 248 7.74 -11.70 9.82
C LEU A 248 7.92 -11.93 11.32
N GLY A 249 7.39 -13.03 11.86
CA GLY A 249 7.48 -13.32 13.28
C GLY A 249 7.06 -14.73 13.62
N LYS A 250 6.90 -14.99 14.91
CA LYS A 250 6.58 -16.32 15.44
C LYS A 250 5.11 -16.66 15.29
N HIS A 251 4.81 -17.77 14.60
CA HIS A 251 3.45 -18.31 14.53
C HIS A 251 2.96 -18.80 15.89
N VAL A 252 1.73 -18.43 16.25
CA VAL A 252 1.06 -18.86 17.47
C VAL A 252 -0.41 -19.18 17.18
N ALA A 253 -1.01 -20.03 18.00
CA ALA A 253 -2.44 -20.28 17.98
C ALA A 253 -3.21 -18.98 18.29
N VAL A 254 -4.38 -18.79 17.66
CA VAL A 254 -5.23 -17.60 17.89
C VAL A 254 -5.60 -17.42 19.36
N SER A 255 -5.80 -18.52 20.09
CA SER A 255 -6.07 -18.48 21.55
C SER A 255 -4.91 -17.91 22.37
N LYS A 256 -3.69 -17.93 21.83
CA LYS A 256 -2.48 -17.35 22.44
C LYS A 256 -2.16 -15.95 21.91
N ALA A 257 -2.96 -15.42 20.97
CA ALA A 257 -2.73 -14.12 20.39
C ALA A 257 -2.83 -13.01 21.46
N LYS A 258 -1.84 -12.14 21.47
CA LYS A 258 -1.73 -10.99 22.37
C LYS A 258 -2.13 -9.72 21.64
N LYS A 259 -2.40 -8.67 22.40
CA LYS A 259 -2.55 -7.31 21.86
C LYS A 259 -1.30 -6.94 21.06
N GLY A 260 -1.49 -6.44 19.83
CA GLY A 260 -0.42 -6.10 18.90
C GLY A 260 -0.08 -7.21 17.89
N ASP A 261 -0.50 -8.45 18.14
CA ASP A 261 -0.25 -9.56 17.21
C ASP A 261 -1.05 -9.38 15.92
N LEU A 262 -0.51 -9.95 14.83
CA LEU A 262 -1.20 -9.99 13.56
C LEU A 262 -1.98 -11.30 13.43
N LEU A 263 -3.24 -11.20 13.06
CA LEU A 263 -4.17 -12.32 12.85
C LEU A 263 -4.32 -12.54 11.35
N PHE A 264 -4.29 -13.80 10.91
CA PHE A 264 -4.26 -14.13 9.49
C PHE A 264 -5.36 -15.10 9.09
N TRP A 265 -5.84 -14.93 7.86
CA TRP A 265 -6.79 -15.85 7.25
C TRP A 265 -6.19 -16.58 6.06
N GLN A 266 -6.35 -17.90 6.07
CA GLN A 266 -5.91 -18.79 5.01
C GLN A 266 -7.10 -19.46 4.33
N VAL A 267 -6.93 -19.74 3.04
CA VAL A 267 -7.86 -20.62 2.31
C VAL A 267 -7.70 -22.03 2.86
N ALA A 268 -8.81 -22.67 3.26
CA ALA A 268 -8.78 -24.01 3.83
C ALA A 268 -8.08 -25.00 2.87
N GLY A 269 -7.16 -25.81 3.40
CA GLY A 269 -6.37 -26.76 2.61
C GLY A 269 -5.23 -26.14 1.80
N GLN A 270 -4.98 -24.83 1.89
CA GLN A 270 -3.90 -24.14 1.18
C GLN A 270 -3.06 -23.28 2.12
N LYS A 271 -1.78 -23.08 1.80
CA LYS A 271 -0.88 -22.13 2.49
C LYS A 271 -1.05 -20.68 2.03
N TYR A 272 -2.14 -20.38 1.32
CA TYR A 272 -2.42 -19.06 0.77
C TYR A 272 -3.19 -18.19 1.77
N THR A 273 -2.55 -17.10 2.19
CA THR A 273 -3.09 -16.15 3.18
C THR A 273 -3.67 -14.93 2.47
N TYR A 274 -4.97 -14.69 2.64
CA TYR A 274 -5.71 -13.68 1.88
C TYR A 274 -6.14 -12.46 2.71
N HIS A 275 -6.02 -12.53 4.04
CA HIS A 275 -6.40 -11.42 4.93
C HIS A 275 -5.47 -11.32 6.12
N VAL A 276 -5.32 -10.10 6.63
CA VAL A 276 -4.59 -9.79 7.86
C VAL A 276 -5.34 -8.74 8.68
N ALA A 277 -5.25 -8.86 9.99
CA ALA A 277 -5.78 -7.90 10.95
C ALA A 277 -4.82 -7.74 12.14
N MET A 278 -4.99 -6.69 12.95
CA MET A 278 -4.23 -6.51 14.19
C MET A 278 -5.11 -6.80 15.40
N ALA A 279 -4.66 -7.67 16.30
CA ALA A 279 -5.30 -7.89 17.59
C ALA A 279 -5.14 -6.65 18.48
N ILE A 280 -6.24 -6.15 19.04
CA ILE A 280 -6.23 -4.93 19.88
C ILE A 280 -6.53 -5.21 21.36
N GLY A 281 -6.58 -6.49 21.74
CA GLY A 281 -6.90 -6.96 23.09
C GLY A 281 -8.39 -7.20 23.32
N HIS A 282 -8.75 -7.82 24.45
CA HIS A 282 -10.14 -8.10 24.85
C HIS A 282 -10.98 -8.82 23.77
N GLY A 283 -10.37 -9.80 23.08
CA GLY A 283 -11.06 -10.56 22.02
C GLY A 283 -11.43 -9.74 20.77
N LYS A 284 -10.86 -8.54 20.61
CA LYS A 284 -11.12 -7.64 19.48
C LYS A 284 -9.93 -7.55 18.55
N LEU A 285 -10.23 -7.23 17.30
CA LEU A 285 -9.26 -6.93 16.25
C LEU A 285 -9.65 -5.66 15.53
N ILE A 286 -8.69 -5.04 14.85
CA ILE A 286 -8.91 -3.96 13.90
C ILE A 286 -8.42 -4.40 12.53
N GLU A 287 -9.25 -4.18 11.52
CA GLU A 287 -9.00 -4.63 10.15
C GLU A 287 -9.57 -3.65 9.14
N GLU A 288 -8.99 -3.63 7.96
CA GLU A 288 -9.69 -3.22 6.76
C GLU A 288 -10.23 -4.51 6.12
N ALA A 289 -11.54 -4.63 5.89
CA ALA A 289 -12.15 -5.82 5.29
C ALA A 289 -13.23 -5.49 4.25
N GLY A 290 -12.85 -4.75 3.20
CA GLY A 290 -13.63 -4.57 1.97
C GLY A 290 -14.52 -3.33 1.90
N LYS A 291 -14.63 -2.56 2.98
CA LYS A 291 -15.40 -1.30 3.02
C LYS A 291 -14.55 -0.16 3.55
N SER A 292 -14.10 -0.32 4.77
CA SER A 292 -13.24 0.61 5.48
C SER A 292 -12.62 -0.06 6.69
N VAL A 293 -11.58 0.54 7.26
CA VAL A 293 -11.01 0.09 8.54
C VAL A 293 -12.06 0.18 9.66
N HIS A 294 -12.25 -0.92 10.40
CA HIS A 294 -13.20 -1.03 11.50
C HIS A 294 -12.72 -2.04 12.56
N VAL A 295 -13.40 -2.07 13.70
CA VAL A 295 -13.16 -3.04 14.77
C VAL A 295 -14.16 -4.19 14.65
N SER A 296 -13.63 -5.41 14.79
CA SER A 296 -14.41 -6.65 14.81
C SER A 296 -14.09 -7.46 16.07
N LYS A 297 -14.92 -8.48 16.35
CA LYS A 297 -14.62 -9.51 17.36
C LYS A 297 -13.89 -10.67 16.69
N ILE A 298 -12.83 -11.16 17.33
CA ILE A 298 -12.07 -12.33 16.86
C ILE A 298 -13.01 -13.55 16.74
N SER A 299 -13.93 -13.70 17.70
CA SER A 299 -14.92 -14.77 17.75
C SER A 299 -15.91 -14.78 16.58
N HIS A 300 -16.06 -13.68 15.83
CA HIS A 300 -16.94 -13.62 14.65
C HIS A 300 -16.16 -13.69 13.33
N ARG A 301 -14.84 -13.48 13.39
CA ARG A 301 -14.00 -13.43 12.19
C ARG A 301 -13.24 -14.73 11.96
N HIS A 302 -12.96 -15.51 13.00
CA HIS A 302 -12.34 -16.83 12.93
C HIS A 302 -11.02 -16.87 12.12
N PRO A 303 -9.98 -16.10 12.52
CA PRO A 303 -8.66 -16.25 11.90
C PRO A 303 -8.09 -17.66 12.14
N GLN A 304 -7.21 -18.11 11.25
CA GLN A 304 -6.61 -19.45 11.33
C GLN A 304 -5.38 -19.48 12.24
N PHE A 305 -4.59 -18.40 12.26
CA PHE A 305 -3.40 -18.30 13.12
C PHE A 305 -3.06 -16.84 13.42
N ALA A 306 -2.12 -16.64 14.34
CA ALA A 306 -1.58 -15.33 14.66
C ALA A 306 -0.05 -15.32 14.58
N ILE A 307 0.52 -14.12 14.51
CA ILE A 307 1.96 -13.88 14.54
C ILE A 307 2.30 -12.90 15.64
N HIS A 308 3.23 -13.33 16.50
CA HIS A 308 3.91 -12.45 17.43
C HIS A 308 5.03 -11.72 16.67
N MET A 309 4.88 -10.42 16.52
CA MET A 309 5.80 -9.58 15.77
C MET A 309 6.96 -9.16 16.68
N GLU A 310 8.16 -9.64 16.36
CA GLU A 310 9.43 -9.26 16.99
C GLU A 310 9.82 -7.81 16.64
#